data_AF-A0A7G5IF34-F1
#
_entry.id   AF-A0A7G5IF34-F1
#
_cell.length_a   1.000
_cell.length_b   1.000
_cell.length_c   1.000
_cell.angle_alpha   90.00
_cell.angle_beta   90.00
_cell.angle_gamma   90.00
#
_symmetry.space_group_name_H-M   'P 1'
#
loop_
_entity.id
_entity.type
_entity.pdbx_description
1 polymer ?
#
loop_
_entity_poly.entity_id
_entity_poly.type
_entity_poly.pdbx_seq_one_letter_code
_entity_poly.pdbx_strand_id
1 'polypeptide(L)'
;MTRILKLVYVAAIAYVLLTFLQDAINPNVIFFERIGSKSSDLKAIGWIISALFPIMLSIIIWKLIDDSRFHWILHVLFFPCAFMIYHVGASILFFAAGVPDGDSIEGYALLPAFAVLLLTSLVHGAALVAWCVMRMRRRSKTE
;
A
#
# COMPACT_ATOMS: atom_id res chain seq x y z
N MET A 1 -0.45 14.27 -12.46
CA MET A 1 0.92 13.88 -12.00
C MET A 1 1.94 14.08 -13.13
N THR A 2 3.06 14.78 -12.92
CA THR A 2 4.08 14.96 -13.98
C THR A 2 4.73 13.61 -14.34
N ARG A 3 5.24 13.46 -15.58
CA ARG A 3 5.90 12.22 -16.02
C ARG A 3 7.06 11.83 -15.10
N ILE A 4 7.80 12.81 -14.59
CA ILE A 4 8.91 12.61 -13.65
C ILE A 4 8.41 11.99 -12.34
N LEU A 5 7.31 12.52 -11.78
CA LEU A 5 6.77 12.01 -10.52
C LEU A 5 6.25 10.56 -10.66
N LYS A 6 5.69 10.21 -11.83
CA LYS A 6 5.32 8.82 -12.16
C LYS A 6 6.52 7.89 -12.13
N LEU A 7 7.63 8.29 -12.74
CA LEU A 7 8.86 7.49 -12.76
C LEU A 7 9.46 7.33 -11.37
N VAL A 8 9.53 8.41 -10.58
CA VAL A 8 10.01 8.35 -9.19
C VAL A 8 9.13 7.45 -8.34
N TYR A 9 7.81 7.53 -8.50
CA TYR A 9 6.89 6.68 -7.74
C TYR A 9 7.03 5.20 -8.09
N VAL A 10 7.09 4.88 -9.39
CA VAL A 10 7.32 3.50 -9.85
C VAL A 10 8.69 2.99 -9.39
N ALA A 11 9.73 3.82 -9.45
CA ALA A 11 11.05 3.48 -8.96
C ALA A 11 11.06 3.24 -7.44
N ALA A 12 10.33 4.03 -6.66
CA ALA A 12 10.19 3.85 -5.22
C ALA A 12 9.43 2.56 -4.88
N ILE A 13 8.34 2.26 -5.58
CA ILE A 13 7.62 0.98 -5.44
C ILE A 13 8.57 -0.18 -5.79
N ALA A 14 9.26 -0.10 -6.93
CA ALA A 14 10.21 -1.12 -7.36
C ALA A 14 11.33 -1.30 -6.34
N TYR A 15 11.87 -0.21 -5.78
CA TYR A 15 12.89 -0.25 -4.75
C TYR A 15 12.40 -0.92 -3.46
N VAL A 16 11.21 -0.55 -2.97
CA VAL A 16 10.59 -1.22 -1.81
C VAL A 16 10.41 -2.70 -2.11
N LEU A 17 9.78 -3.02 -3.24
CA LEU A 17 9.56 -4.41 -3.64
C LEU A 17 10.87 -5.17 -3.72
N LEU A 18 11.92 -4.65 -4.36
CA LEU A 18 13.23 -5.31 -4.52
C LEU A 18 13.97 -5.48 -3.19
N THR A 19 13.92 -4.47 -2.31
CA THR A 19 14.56 -4.53 -0.98
C THR A 19 13.98 -5.68 -0.17
N PHE A 20 12.66 -5.81 -0.20
CA PHE A 20 11.96 -6.88 0.49
C PHE A 20 11.83 -8.16 -0.36
N LEU A 21 12.14 -8.12 -1.65
CA LEU A 21 12.13 -9.28 -2.53
C LEU A 21 13.22 -10.26 -2.11
N GLN A 22 14.34 -9.77 -1.58
CA GLN A 22 15.35 -10.65 -0.98
C GLN A 22 14.79 -11.38 0.24
N ASP A 23 14.05 -10.70 1.11
CA ASP A 23 13.39 -11.32 2.27
C ASP A 23 12.21 -12.23 1.85
N ALA A 24 11.56 -11.94 0.72
CA ALA A 24 10.44 -12.71 0.18
C ALA A 24 10.85 -13.89 -0.72
N ILE A 25 12.04 -13.86 -1.34
CA ILE A 25 12.65 -14.95 -2.13
C ILE A 25 13.53 -15.85 -1.24
N ASN A 26 14.10 -15.31 -0.16
CA ASN A 26 14.67 -16.06 0.96
C ASN A 26 13.73 -16.05 2.20
N PRO A 27 12.46 -16.47 2.11
CA PRO A 27 11.65 -16.60 3.31
C PRO A 27 12.14 -17.77 4.20
N ASN A 28 13.11 -18.57 3.72
CA ASN A 28 13.34 -19.98 4.09
C ASN A 28 12.02 -20.77 3.88
N VAL A 29 11.98 -21.95 3.27
CA VAL A 29 12.26 -23.27 3.88
C VAL A 29 11.79 -23.42 5.35
N ILE A 30 11.39 -22.37 6.07
CA ILE A 30 10.91 -22.41 7.46
C ILE A 30 9.50 -21.81 7.56
N PHE A 31 9.12 -20.82 6.75
CA PHE A 31 7.80 -20.18 6.85
C PHE A 31 6.65 -20.99 6.22
N PHE A 32 6.89 -21.52 5.02
CA PHE A 32 5.92 -22.37 4.31
C PHE A 32 6.11 -23.86 4.63
N GLU A 33 7.30 -24.27 5.09
CA GLU A 33 7.62 -25.68 5.35
C GLU A 33 7.23 -26.12 6.78
N ARG A 34 7.22 -25.22 7.77
CA ARG A 34 6.97 -25.56 9.18
C ARG A 34 5.49 -25.62 9.56
N ILE A 35 4.59 -25.12 8.71
CA ILE A 35 3.14 -25.04 9.00
C ILE A 35 2.39 -25.65 7.81
N GLY A 36 2.20 -26.98 7.87
CA GLY A 36 1.35 -27.84 7.04
C GLY A 36 0.83 -27.31 5.69
N SER A 37 1.14 -28.04 4.62
CA SER A 37 0.86 -27.78 3.19
C SER A 37 -0.56 -27.42 2.76
N LYS A 38 -1.55 -27.35 3.66
CA LYS A 38 -2.96 -27.10 3.33
C LYS A 38 -3.39 -25.63 3.39
N SER A 39 -2.60 -24.71 3.97
CA SER A 39 -2.97 -23.29 4.09
C SER A 39 -2.00 -22.30 3.43
N SER A 40 -1.05 -22.78 2.59
CA SER A 40 -0.09 -21.92 1.86
C SER A 40 -0.77 -20.90 0.95
N ASP A 41 -1.83 -21.31 0.27
CA ASP A 41 -2.50 -20.49 -0.74
C ASP A 41 -3.22 -19.31 -0.10
N LEU A 42 -3.88 -19.54 1.05
CA LEU A 42 -4.60 -18.49 1.76
C LEU A 42 -3.65 -17.46 2.39
N LYS A 43 -2.48 -17.91 2.88
CA LYS A 43 -1.41 -17.01 3.34
C LYS A 43 -0.90 -16.11 2.21
N ALA A 44 -0.65 -16.70 1.04
CA ALA A 44 -0.22 -15.95 -0.14
C ALA A 44 -1.27 -14.92 -0.57
N ILE A 45 -2.56 -15.29 -0.56
CA ILE A 45 -3.67 -14.38 -0.85
C ILE A 45 -3.69 -13.20 0.14
N GLY A 46 -3.62 -13.45 1.45
CA GLY A 46 -3.61 -12.39 2.46
C GLY A 46 -2.43 -11.43 2.29
N TRP A 47 -1.25 -11.96 2.00
CA TRP A 47 -0.06 -11.15 1.70
C TRP A 47 -0.23 -10.31 0.43
N ILE A 48 -0.70 -10.92 -0.66
CA ILE A 48 -0.95 -10.24 -1.95
C ILE A 48 -1.94 -9.09 -1.77
N ILE A 49 -3.05 -9.32 -1.04
CA ILE A 49 -4.03 -8.28 -0.75
C ILE A 49 -3.37 -7.15 0.02
N SER A 50 -2.62 -7.45 1.08
CA SER A 50 -1.98 -6.43 1.92
C SER A 50 -0.95 -5.60 1.15
N ALA A 51 -0.17 -6.23 0.26
CA ALA A 51 0.95 -5.60 -0.42
C ALA A 51 0.56 -4.91 -1.73
N LEU A 52 -0.23 -5.57 -2.58
CA LEU A 52 -0.46 -5.11 -3.95
C LEU A 52 -1.71 -4.24 -4.09
N PHE A 53 -2.75 -4.48 -3.31
CA PHE A 53 -4.01 -3.75 -3.48
C PHE A 53 -3.91 -2.27 -3.09
N PRO A 54 -3.13 -1.83 -2.09
CA PRO A 54 -2.90 -0.40 -1.86
C PRO A 54 -2.27 0.31 -3.07
N ILE A 55 -1.36 -0.36 -3.79
CA ILE A 55 -0.78 0.15 -5.04
C ILE A 55 -1.85 0.27 -6.12
N MET A 56 -2.63 -0.79 -6.32
CA MET A 56 -3.72 -0.79 -7.31
C MET A 56 -4.73 0.32 -7.02
N LEU A 57 -5.14 0.47 -5.76
CA LEU A 57 -6.03 1.54 -5.32
C LEU A 57 -5.42 2.92 -5.59
N SER A 58 -4.14 3.11 -5.30
CA SER A 58 -3.44 4.36 -5.59
C SER A 58 -3.50 4.71 -7.09
N ILE A 59 -3.23 3.73 -7.95
CA ILE A 59 -3.31 3.90 -9.42
C ILE A 59 -4.74 4.23 -9.85
N ILE A 60 -5.74 3.52 -9.33
CA ILE A 60 -7.16 3.76 -9.65
C ILE A 60 -7.56 5.17 -9.26
N ILE A 61 -7.22 5.62 -8.05
CA ILE A 61 -7.54 6.96 -7.59
C ILE A 61 -6.88 8.01 -8.48
N TRP A 62 -5.62 7.83 -8.87
CA TRP A 62 -4.96 8.75 -9.80
C TRP A 62 -5.66 8.83 -11.15
N LYS A 63 -6.18 7.72 -11.68
CA LYS A 63 -6.98 7.73 -12.92
C LYS A 63 -8.30 8.47 -12.75
N LEU A 64 -9.01 8.23 -11.64
CA LEU A 64 -10.30 8.87 -11.36
C LEU A 64 -10.18 10.38 -11.10
N ILE A 65 -9.03 10.82 -10.58
CA ILE A 65 -8.75 12.22 -10.29
C ILE A 65 -8.66 13.05 -11.58
N ASP A 66 -8.12 12.50 -12.66
CA ASP A 66 -7.98 13.25 -13.92
C ASP A 66 -9.34 13.68 -14.51
N ASP A 67 -10.43 12.96 -14.18
CA ASP A 67 -11.79 13.21 -14.69
C ASP A 67 -12.76 13.84 -13.68
N SER A 68 -12.39 13.96 -12.40
CA SER A 68 -13.33 14.32 -11.32
C SER A 68 -13.15 15.73 -10.79
N ARG A 69 -14.24 16.50 -10.63
CA ARG A 69 -14.19 17.82 -9.97
C ARG A 69 -13.78 17.74 -8.49
N PHE A 70 -13.90 16.57 -7.87
CA PHE A 70 -13.69 16.34 -6.43
C PHE A 70 -12.33 15.70 -6.10
N HIS A 71 -11.28 16.12 -6.80
CA HIS A 71 -9.90 15.62 -6.65
C HIS A 71 -9.44 15.41 -5.20
N TRP A 72 -9.71 16.38 -4.30
CA TRP A 72 -9.26 16.31 -2.90
C TRP A 72 -9.98 15.21 -2.11
N ILE A 73 -11.27 14.96 -2.38
CA ILE A 73 -12.06 13.92 -1.71
C ILE A 73 -11.47 12.55 -2.01
N LEU A 74 -11.09 12.31 -3.26
CA LEU A 74 -10.50 11.04 -3.67
C LEU A 74 -9.16 10.77 -2.96
N HIS A 75 -8.32 11.80 -2.77
CA HIS A 75 -7.09 11.67 -1.97
C HIS A 75 -7.36 11.42 -0.49
N VAL A 76 -8.38 12.06 0.10
CA VAL A 76 -8.76 11.81 1.50
C VAL A 76 -9.33 10.40 1.67
N LEU A 77 -10.15 9.93 0.73
CA LEU A 77 -10.76 8.61 0.75
C LEU A 77 -9.72 7.48 0.57
N PHE A 78 -8.58 7.77 -0.05
CA PHE A 78 -7.48 6.81 -0.17
C PHE A 78 -7.06 6.22 1.18
N PHE A 79 -6.89 7.06 2.20
CA PHE A 79 -6.34 6.64 3.50
C PHE A 79 -7.18 5.55 4.19
N PRO A 80 -8.48 5.75 4.48
CA PRO A 80 -9.28 4.71 5.13
C PRO A 80 -9.41 3.46 4.25
N CYS A 81 -9.50 3.61 2.93
CA CYS A 81 -9.59 2.46 2.02
C CYS A 81 -8.31 1.63 1.98
N ALA A 82 -7.15 2.28 1.85
CA ALA A 82 -5.85 1.59 1.82
C ALA A 82 -5.55 0.90 3.14
N PHE A 83 -5.86 1.56 4.27
CA PHE A 83 -5.72 0.99 5.60
C PHE A 83 -6.64 -0.22 5.80
N MET A 84 -7.90 -0.13 5.36
CA MET A 84 -8.84 -1.25 5.43
C MET A 84 -8.39 -2.43 4.56
N ILE A 85 -7.92 -2.19 3.34
CA ILE A 85 -7.36 -3.22 2.46
C ILE A 85 -6.18 -3.94 3.13
N TYR A 86 -5.25 -3.17 3.69
CA TYR A 86 -4.11 -3.73 4.42
C TYR A 86 -4.56 -4.61 5.59
N HIS A 87 -5.48 -4.10 6.42
CA HIS A 87 -5.99 -4.85 7.57
C HIS A 87 -6.70 -6.14 7.16
N VAL A 88 -7.54 -6.10 6.12
CA VAL A 88 -8.23 -7.30 5.62
C VAL A 88 -7.23 -8.34 5.15
N GLY A 89 -6.22 -7.94 4.37
CA GLY A 89 -5.17 -8.86 3.93
C GLY A 89 -4.35 -9.43 5.08
N ALA A 90 -3.99 -8.60 6.07
CA ALA A 90 -3.25 -9.01 7.26
C ALA A 90 -4.05 -10.03 8.09
N SER A 91 -5.33 -9.77 8.34
CA SER A 91 -6.22 -10.69 9.06
C SER A 91 -6.37 -12.02 8.34
N ILE A 92 -6.45 -12.04 6.99
CA ILE A 92 -6.48 -13.29 6.22
C ILE A 92 -5.16 -14.06 6.41
N LEU A 93 -4.02 -13.36 6.40
CA LEU A 93 -2.71 -13.98 6.59
C LEU A 93 -2.56 -14.61 7.98
N PHE A 94 -2.89 -13.87 9.04
CA PHE A 94 -2.81 -14.37 10.42
C PHE A 94 -3.79 -15.50 10.67
N PHE A 95 -5.02 -15.38 10.17
CA PHE A 95 -6.01 -16.46 10.21
C PHE A 95 -5.48 -17.73 9.53
N ALA A 96 -4.89 -17.62 8.34
CA ALA A 96 -4.33 -18.76 7.61
C ALA A 96 -3.08 -19.37 8.28
N ALA A 97 -2.37 -18.57 9.07
CA ALA A 97 -1.24 -19.00 9.88
C ALA A 97 -1.64 -19.62 11.23
N GLY A 98 -2.90 -19.46 11.66
CA GLY A 98 -3.39 -20.00 12.93
C GLY A 98 -2.75 -19.33 14.16
N VAL A 99 -2.26 -18.09 13.98
CA VAL A 99 -1.63 -17.30 15.04
C VAL A 99 -2.52 -16.11 15.38
N PRO A 100 -2.62 -15.72 16.66
CA PRO A 100 -3.30 -14.50 17.05
C PRO A 100 -2.55 -13.26 16.53
N ASP A 101 -3.31 -12.24 16.11
CA ASP A 101 -2.78 -10.98 15.59
C ASP A 101 -1.83 -10.32 16.62
N GLY A 102 -0.59 -9.99 16.24
CA GLY A 102 0.17 -8.92 16.91
C GLY A 102 1.63 -9.17 17.30
N ASP A 103 2.10 -10.41 17.48
CA ASP A 103 3.48 -10.64 18.00
C ASP A 103 4.19 -11.87 17.43
N SER A 104 3.66 -12.41 16.34
CA SER A 104 4.19 -13.63 15.73
C SER A 104 5.16 -13.31 14.59
N ILE A 105 6.00 -14.29 14.23
CA ILE A 105 7.00 -14.15 13.16
C ILE A 105 6.33 -13.71 11.84
N GLU A 106 5.07 -14.12 11.62
CA GLU A 106 4.19 -13.72 10.52
C GLU A 106 3.99 -12.20 10.40
N GLY A 107 4.10 -11.45 11.49
CA GLY A 107 4.06 -9.98 11.46
C GLY A 107 5.22 -9.38 10.66
N TYR A 108 6.40 -10.00 10.68
CA TYR A 108 7.54 -9.57 9.86
C TYR A 108 7.27 -9.77 8.36
N ALA A 109 6.46 -10.77 7.98
CA ALA A 109 6.07 -10.98 6.58
C ALA A 109 5.19 -9.84 6.03
N LEU A 110 4.58 -9.04 6.91
CA LEU A 110 3.78 -7.87 6.53
C LEU A 110 4.59 -6.56 6.47
N LEU A 111 5.87 -6.54 6.86
CA LEU A 111 6.72 -5.35 6.73
C LEU A 111 6.77 -4.78 5.31
N PRO A 112 6.92 -5.60 4.25
CA PRO A 112 6.91 -5.09 2.87
C PRO A 112 5.58 -4.44 2.52
N ALA A 113 4.46 -5.09 2.90
CA ALA A 113 3.12 -4.58 2.67
C ALA A 113 2.89 -3.24 3.41
N PHE A 114 3.37 -3.14 4.65
CA PHE A 114 3.29 -1.93 5.45
C PHE A 114 4.14 -0.79 4.86
N ALA A 115 5.36 -1.08 4.39
CA ALA A 115 6.21 -0.10 3.71
C ALA A 115 5.55 0.45 2.43
N VAL A 116 4.90 -0.42 1.65
CA VAL A 116 4.10 -0.03 0.48
C VAL A 116 2.91 0.83 0.88
N LEU A 117 2.17 0.45 1.94
CA LEU A 117 1.08 1.25 2.47
C LEU A 117 1.57 2.66 2.84
N LEU A 118 2.65 2.77 3.62
CA LEU A 118 3.23 4.06 3.99
C LEU A 118 3.66 4.88 2.77
N LEU A 119 4.33 4.26 1.80
CA LEU A 119 4.77 4.94 0.58
C LEU A 119 3.57 5.51 -0.19
N THR A 120 2.54 4.70 -0.41
CA THR A 120 1.33 5.12 -1.14
C THR A 120 0.57 6.21 -0.37
N SER A 121 0.46 6.10 0.96
CA SER A 121 -0.11 7.13 1.84
C SER A 121 0.66 8.45 1.78
N LEU A 122 2.00 8.41 1.80
CA LEU A 122 2.85 9.60 1.68
C LEU A 122 2.63 10.31 0.35
N VAL A 123 2.52 9.55 -0.75
CA VAL A 123 2.27 10.12 -2.08
C VAL A 123 0.91 10.81 -2.15
N HIS A 124 -0.13 10.20 -1.62
CA HIS A 124 -1.46 10.81 -1.57
C HIS A 124 -1.53 11.99 -0.60
N GLY A 125 -0.83 11.94 0.53
CA GLY A 125 -0.71 13.05 1.47
C GLY A 125 0.01 14.25 0.85
N ALA A 126 1.14 14.02 0.18
CA ALA A 126 1.88 15.07 -0.52
C ALA A 126 1.03 15.71 -1.63
N ALA A 127 0.28 14.91 -2.38
CA ALA A 127 -0.63 15.42 -3.41
C ALA A 127 -1.75 16.29 -2.81
N LEU A 128 -2.33 15.88 -1.69
CA LEU A 128 -3.35 16.65 -0.98
C LEU A 128 -2.80 17.99 -0.46
N VAL A 129 -1.61 17.99 0.17
CA VAL A 129 -0.94 19.21 0.63
C VAL A 129 -0.64 20.16 -0.53
N ALA A 130 -0.08 19.64 -1.62
CA ALA A 130 0.21 20.45 -2.81
C ALA A 130 -1.06 21.10 -3.37
N TRP A 131 -2.17 20.35 -3.44
CA TRP A 131 -3.46 20.87 -3.86
C TRP A 131 -3.95 22.01 -2.95
N CYS A 132 -3.87 21.83 -1.62
CA CYS A 132 -4.25 22.86 -0.65
C CYS A 132 -3.44 24.15 -0.85
N VAL A 133 -2.11 24.02 -0.97
CA VAL A 133 -1.20 25.18 -1.19
C VAL A 133 -1.53 25.91 -2.48
N MET A 134 -1.75 25.17 -3.58
CA MET A 134 -2.13 25.77 -4.86
C MET A 134 -3.48 26.49 -4.80
N ARG A 135 -4.44 25.95 -4.05
CA ARG A 135 -5.75 26.58 -3.89
C ARG A 135 -5.70 27.86 -3.06
N MET A 136 -4.91 27.89 -1.99
CA MET A 136 -4.69 29.11 -1.19
C MET A 136 -4.03 30.22 -2.02
N ARG A 137 -2.98 29.90 -2.79
CA ARG A 137 -2.30 30.87 -3.67
C ARG A 137 -3.18 31.45 -4.77
N ARG A 138 -4.21 30.72 -5.21
CA ARG A 138 -5.17 31.23 -6.21
C ARG A 138 -6.15 32.23 -5.61
N ARG A 139 -6.60 32.00 -4.36
CA ARG A 139 -7.51 32.91 -3.65
C ARG A 139 -6.85 34.26 -3.36
N SER A 140 -5.58 34.26 -2.98
CA SER A 140 -4.87 35.52 -2.66
C SER A 140 -4.56 36.43 -3.86
N LYS A 141 -4.82 35.99 -5.09
CA LYS A 141 -4.61 36.80 -6.31
C LYS A 141 -5.89 37.45 -6.82
N THR A 142 -7.03 37.06 -6.27
CA THR A 142 -8.36 37.55 -6.66
C THR A 142 -8.92 38.60 -5.69
N GLU A 143 -8.19 38.86 -4.60
CA GLU A 143 -8.43 39.93 -3.62
C GLU A 143 -7.41 41.04 -3.84
#